data_AF-A0AAV9IUI3-F1
#
_entry.id   AF-A0AAV9IUI3-F1
#
_cell.length_a   1.000
_cell.length_b   1.000
_cell.length_c   1.000
_cell.angle_alpha   90.00
_cell.angle_beta   90.00
_cell.angle_gamma   90.00
#
_symmetry.space_group_name_H-M   'P 1'
#
loop_
_entity.id
_entity.type
_entity.pdbx_description
1 polymer ?
#
loop_
_entity_poly.entity_id
_entity_poly.type
_entity_poly.pdbx_seq_one_letter_code
_entity_poly.pdbx_strand_id
1 'polypeptide(L)'
;MENPLIPPLNFSMAAPGIYRSGYPNSMNHAFMKKLRLKTILYLCPEEYSESNTAWCETNGVRVVQCGILPNKEPFQFIPDDVVADALRVLLDRRNHPVLMHCNSGKHRSGVVIGSMRKMQQWSLTSIFDEYRRFAGSKVRILDQQFIELFRVDTVKYDKRCAPRWLK
;
A
#
# COMPACT_ATOMS: atom_id res chain seq x y z
N MET A 1 -29.11 14.42 -8.64
CA MET A 1 -28.77 13.00 -8.41
C MET A 1 -27.34 12.97 -7.90
N GLU A 2 -27.07 12.34 -6.75
CA GLU A 2 -25.67 12.18 -6.32
C GLU A 2 -24.97 11.20 -7.26
N ASN A 3 -23.78 11.57 -7.77
CA ASN A 3 -22.99 10.66 -8.58
C ASN A 3 -22.60 9.42 -7.74
N PRO A 4 -22.69 8.20 -8.30
CA PRO A 4 -22.33 7.00 -7.57
C PRO A 4 -20.87 7.05 -7.13
N LEU A 5 -20.61 6.71 -5.88
CA LEU A 5 -19.25 6.61 -5.35
C LEU A 5 -18.64 5.28 -5.74
N ILE A 6 -17.65 5.30 -6.65
CA ILE A 6 -17.03 4.10 -7.19
C ILE A 6 -15.65 3.93 -6.53
N PRO A 7 -15.45 2.95 -5.63
CA PRO A 7 -14.13 2.69 -5.08
C PRO A 7 -13.17 2.20 -6.17
N PRO A 8 -11.84 2.47 -6.06
CA PRO A 8 -10.87 1.91 -6.97
C PRO A 8 -10.86 0.38 -6.92
N LEU A 9 -10.29 -0.24 -7.96
CA LEU A 9 -10.12 -1.69 -8.04
C LEU A 9 -9.48 -2.23 -6.74
N ASN A 10 -10.00 -3.35 -6.22
CA ASN A 10 -9.40 -4.04 -5.06
C ASN A 10 -9.26 -3.16 -3.79
N PHE A 11 -10.12 -2.14 -3.64
CA PHE A 11 -10.10 -1.24 -2.51
C PHE A 11 -10.46 -1.97 -1.20
N SER A 12 -9.71 -1.69 -0.13
CA SER A 12 -10.03 -2.14 1.22
C SER A 12 -9.31 -1.29 2.28
N MET A 13 -9.81 -1.30 3.51
CA MET A 13 -9.10 -0.75 4.66
C MET A 13 -8.19 -1.83 5.26
N ALA A 14 -6.88 -1.61 5.25
CA ALA A 14 -5.92 -2.53 5.85
C ALA A 14 -5.81 -2.32 7.38
N ALA A 15 -5.86 -1.06 7.81
CA ALA A 15 -5.88 -0.67 9.22
C ALA A 15 -6.55 0.70 9.36
N PRO A 16 -6.98 1.12 10.55
CA PRO A 16 -7.48 2.48 10.75
C PRO A 16 -6.49 3.52 10.21
N GLY A 17 -6.93 4.30 9.22
CA GLY A 17 -6.11 5.32 8.54
C GLY A 17 -5.25 4.81 7.37
N ILE A 18 -5.25 3.51 7.07
CA ILE A 18 -4.54 2.91 5.93
C ILE A 18 -5.52 2.17 5.02
N TYR A 19 -5.59 2.64 3.78
CA TYR A 19 -6.35 2.01 2.72
C TYR A 19 -5.39 1.42 1.67
N ARG A 20 -5.85 0.36 1.01
CA ARG A 20 -5.17 -0.26 -0.13
C ARG A 20 -6.07 -0.25 -1.36
N SER A 21 -5.52 -0.17 -2.56
CA SER A 21 -6.24 -0.42 -3.81
C SER A 21 -5.30 -0.76 -4.97
N GLY A 22 -5.89 -1.02 -6.14
CA GLY A 22 -5.27 -0.86 -7.45
C GLY A 22 -5.25 0.61 -7.89
N TYR A 23 -4.78 0.84 -9.13
CA TYR A 23 -4.52 2.17 -9.64
C TYR A 23 -5.83 2.97 -9.80
N PRO A 24 -5.99 4.11 -9.13
CA PRO A 24 -7.20 4.93 -9.26
C PRO A 24 -7.30 5.58 -10.65
N ASN A 25 -8.51 5.72 -11.15
CA ASN A 25 -8.83 6.56 -12.30
C ASN A 25 -9.81 7.68 -11.89
N SER A 26 -10.16 8.55 -12.84
CA SER A 26 -11.03 9.71 -12.63
C SER A 26 -12.40 9.36 -12.05
N MET A 27 -12.95 8.17 -12.36
CA MET A 27 -14.24 7.71 -11.80
C MET A 27 -14.16 7.47 -10.29
N ASN A 28 -12.96 7.22 -9.76
CA ASN A 28 -12.75 6.95 -8.33
C ASN A 28 -12.54 8.23 -7.50
N HIS A 29 -12.28 9.37 -8.15
CA HIS A 29 -11.92 10.63 -7.50
C HIS A 29 -12.97 11.11 -6.49
N ALA A 30 -14.26 10.96 -6.81
CA ALA A 30 -15.36 11.30 -5.91
C ALA A 30 -15.34 10.45 -4.63
N PHE A 31 -15.07 9.15 -4.76
CA PHE A 31 -14.93 8.23 -3.62
C PHE A 31 -13.69 8.57 -2.79
N MET A 32 -12.53 8.76 -3.43
CA MET A 32 -11.28 9.10 -2.74
C MET A 32 -11.39 10.42 -1.95
N LYS A 33 -12.14 11.40 -2.46
CA LYS A 33 -12.39 12.66 -1.74
C LYS A 33 -13.11 12.42 -0.40
N LYS A 34 -14.02 11.44 -0.34
CA LYS A 34 -14.73 11.08 0.91
C LYS A 34 -13.82 10.45 1.96
N LEU A 35 -12.71 9.83 1.55
CA LEU A 35 -11.71 9.28 2.47
C LEU A 35 -10.89 10.36 3.17
N ARG A 36 -10.93 11.61 2.69
CA ARG A 36 -10.16 12.75 3.21
C ARG A 36 -8.67 12.41 3.34
N LEU A 37 -8.12 11.82 2.27
CA LEU A 37 -6.74 11.38 2.22
C LEU A 37 -5.80 12.56 2.47
N LYS A 38 -4.75 12.32 3.25
CA LYS A 38 -3.62 13.24 3.41
C LYS A 38 -2.44 12.82 2.56
N THR A 39 -2.31 11.52 2.28
CA THR A 39 -1.20 10.99 1.51
C THR A 39 -1.64 9.86 0.58
N ILE A 40 -1.09 9.83 -0.63
CA ILE A 40 -1.10 8.66 -1.51
C ILE A 40 0.30 8.05 -1.49
N LEU A 41 0.37 6.76 -1.23
CA LEU A 41 1.61 5.97 -1.32
C LEU A 41 1.56 5.14 -2.61
N TYR A 42 2.31 5.57 -3.61
CA TYR A 42 2.34 4.95 -4.93
C TYR A 42 3.54 4.01 -5.06
N LEU A 43 3.27 2.72 -5.29
CA LEU A 43 4.30 1.67 -5.20
C LEU A 43 4.95 1.29 -6.54
N CYS A 44 4.61 1.97 -7.63
CA CYS A 44 5.15 1.63 -8.95
C CYS A 44 6.27 2.61 -9.35
N PRO A 45 7.30 2.16 -10.10
CA PRO A 45 8.41 3.02 -10.52
C PRO A 45 8.04 3.98 -11.66
N GLU A 46 6.99 3.68 -12.43
CA GLU A 46 6.52 4.52 -13.53
C GLU A 46 6.00 5.85 -13.01
N GLU A 47 6.01 6.90 -13.83
CA GLU A 47 5.48 8.21 -13.45
C GLU A 47 4.00 8.14 -13.03
N TYR A 48 3.62 9.03 -12.11
CA TYR A 48 2.24 9.13 -11.67
C TYR A 48 1.42 9.91 -12.71
N SER A 49 0.21 9.44 -13.03
CA SER A 49 -0.56 9.99 -14.15
C SER A 49 -0.94 11.45 -13.90
N GLU A 50 -0.89 12.28 -14.94
CA GLU A 50 -1.25 13.71 -14.86
C GLU A 50 -2.63 13.94 -14.24
N SER A 51 -3.62 13.13 -14.62
CA SER A 51 -4.97 13.21 -14.06
C SER A 51 -5.00 12.98 -12.54
N ASN A 52 -4.25 12.01 -12.03
CA ASN A 52 -4.19 11.75 -10.60
C ASN A 52 -3.32 12.79 -9.87
N THR A 53 -2.24 13.25 -10.50
CA THR A 53 -1.38 14.33 -9.97
C THR A 53 -2.18 15.61 -9.79
N ALA A 54 -2.91 16.07 -10.82
CA ALA A 54 -3.77 17.25 -10.76
C ALA A 54 -4.87 17.10 -9.69
N TRP A 55 -5.45 15.90 -9.53
CA TRP A 55 -6.42 15.64 -8.48
C TRP A 55 -5.78 15.75 -7.08
N CYS A 56 -4.58 15.22 -6.89
CA CYS A 56 -3.85 15.30 -5.62
C CYS A 56 -3.56 16.75 -5.25
N GLU A 57 -3.04 17.54 -6.18
CA GLU A 57 -2.77 18.97 -6.00
C GLU A 57 -4.02 19.75 -5.61
N THR A 58 -5.11 19.56 -6.36
CA THR A 58 -6.40 20.23 -6.11
C THR A 58 -6.97 19.90 -4.72
N ASN A 59 -6.71 18.69 -4.20
CA ASN A 59 -7.23 18.24 -2.91
C ASN A 59 -6.19 18.29 -1.78
N GLY A 60 -5.00 18.85 -2.00
CA GLY A 60 -3.94 18.96 -0.99
C GLY A 60 -3.42 17.60 -0.51
N VAL A 61 -3.46 16.57 -1.37
CA VAL A 61 -2.99 15.21 -1.06
C VAL A 61 -1.52 15.09 -1.47
N ARG A 62 -0.65 14.75 -0.52
CA ARG A 62 0.76 14.52 -0.81
C ARG A 62 0.96 13.15 -1.48
N VAL A 63 1.67 13.11 -2.60
CA VAL A 63 2.09 11.83 -3.22
C VAL A 63 3.49 11.47 -2.71
N VAL A 64 3.65 10.22 -2.25
CA VAL A 64 4.94 9.62 -1.91
C VAL A 64 5.10 8.39 -2.79
N GLN A 65 6.17 8.36 -3.59
CA GLN A 65 6.44 7.25 -4.50
C GLN A 65 7.56 6.36 -3.95
N CYS A 66 7.29 5.05 -3.87
CA CYS A 66 8.26 4.02 -3.52
C CYS A 66 8.26 3.00 -4.66
N GLY A 67 9.13 3.18 -5.65
CA GLY A 67 9.14 2.39 -6.88
C GLY A 67 9.58 0.94 -6.65
N ILE A 68 8.63 0.05 -6.38
CA ILE A 68 8.89 -1.38 -6.22
C ILE A 68 8.82 -2.05 -7.60
N LEU A 69 9.91 -2.74 -7.99
CA LEU A 69 9.92 -3.58 -9.18
C LEU A 69 9.08 -4.86 -8.96
N PRO A 70 8.48 -5.43 -10.01
CA PRO A 70 7.74 -6.68 -9.87
C PRO A 70 8.65 -7.81 -9.38
N ASN A 71 8.24 -8.54 -8.34
CA ASN A 71 8.92 -9.77 -7.95
C ASN A 71 8.58 -10.88 -8.96
N LYS A 72 9.51 -11.20 -9.86
CA LYS A 72 9.32 -12.15 -10.96
C LYS A 72 10.63 -12.88 -11.27
N GLU A 73 10.52 -14.20 -11.41
CA GLU A 73 11.56 -15.03 -12.02
C GLU A 73 11.93 -14.52 -13.42
N PRO A 74 13.20 -14.63 -13.84
CA PRO A 74 14.32 -15.26 -13.12
C PRO A 74 15.20 -14.30 -12.29
N PHE A 75 15.05 -12.97 -12.45
CA PHE A 75 16.05 -12.01 -11.95
C PHE A 75 15.48 -10.73 -11.31
N GLN A 76 14.17 -10.63 -11.07
CA GLN A 76 13.58 -9.45 -10.44
C GLN A 76 13.21 -9.75 -8.99
N PHE A 77 13.99 -9.19 -8.07
CA PHE A 77 13.74 -9.23 -6.63
C PHE A 77 13.32 -7.87 -6.12
N ILE A 78 12.53 -7.85 -5.05
CA ILE A 78 12.18 -6.62 -4.34
C ILE A 78 13.31 -6.30 -3.36
N PRO A 79 13.92 -5.10 -3.43
CA PRO A 79 14.87 -4.67 -2.40
C PRO A 79 14.17 -4.40 -1.06
N ASP A 80 14.78 -4.85 0.05
CA ASP A 80 14.24 -4.70 1.41
C ASP A 80 14.06 -3.22 1.82
N ASP A 81 14.99 -2.36 1.39
CA ASP A 81 15.02 -0.93 1.71
C ASP A 81 13.80 -0.19 1.15
N VAL A 82 13.38 -0.50 -0.09
CA VAL A 82 12.19 0.11 -0.72
C VAL A 82 10.91 -0.26 0.03
N VAL A 83 10.80 -1.51 0.51
CA VAL A 83 9.67 -1.94 1.35
C VAL A 83 9.73 -1.27 2.72
N ALA A 84 10.92 -1.14 3.31
CA ALA A 84 11.10 -0.43 4.57
C ALA A 84 10.69 1.06 4.45
N ASP A 85 11.00 1.72 3.33
CA ASP A 85 10.58 3.10 3.07
C ASP A 85 9.06 3.23 2.95
N ALA A 86 8.41 2.32 2.22
CA ALA A 86 6.95 2.27 2.16
C ALA A 86 6.33 2.08 3.56
N LEU A 87 6.90 1.18 4.37
CA LEU A 87 6.47 0.97 5.76
C LEU A 87 6.66 2.22 6.62
N ARG A 88 7.78 2.96 6.49
CA ARG A 88 7.99 4.22 7.22
C ARG A 88 6.87 5.24 6.97
N VAL A 89 6.37 5.32 5.73
CA VAL A 89 5.23 6.18 5.39
C VAL A 89 3.96 5.71 6.09
N LEU A 90 3.68 4.40 6.06
CA LEU A 90 2.49 3.80 6.68
C LEU A 90 2.51 3.89 8.21
N LEU A 91 3.68 3.78 8.83
CA LEU A 91 3.85 3.79 10.29
C LEU A 91 3.89 5.20 10.88
N ASP A 92 3.84 6.25 10.09
CA ASP A 92 3.78 7.62 10.60
C ASP A 92 2.34 8.16 10.52
N ARG A 93 1.69 8.29 11.68
CA ARG A 93 0.32 8.84 11.78
C ARG A 93 0.16 10.24 11.20
N ARG A 94 1.25 11.01 11.05
CA ARG A 94 1.19 12.33 10.42
C ARG A 94 0.84 12.24 8.94
N ASN A 95 0.97 11.08 8.32
CA ASN A 95 0.59 10.82 6.92
C ASN A 95 -0.86 10.36 6.77
N HIS A 96 -1.53 9.99 7.86
CA HIS A 96 -2.86 9.38 7.80
C HIS A 96 -3.95 10.44 7.56
N PRO A 97 -5.01 10.11 6.79
CA PRO A 97 -5.27 8.83 6.12
C PRO A 97 -4.44 8.64 4.83
N VAL A 98 -3.91 7.42 4.65
CA VAL A 98 -3.08 7.03 3.50
C VAL A 98 -3.86 6.10 2.58
N LEU A 99 -3.84 6.35 1.26
CA LEU A 99 -4.19 5.35 0.25
C LEU A 99 -2.92 4.81 -0.39
N MET A 100 -2.61 3.55 -0.15
CA MET A 100 -1.51 2.85 -0.79
C MET A 100 -2.00 2.07 -2.00
N HIS A 101 -1.35 2.22 -3.15
CA HIS A 101 -1.73 1.44 -4.33
C HIS A 101 -0.54 1.09 -5.23
N CYS A 102 -0.77 0.07 -6.06
CA CYS A 102 0.05 -0.22 -7.22
C CYS A 102 -0.87 -0.33 -8.45
N ASN A 103 -0.49 -1.07 -9.49
CA ASN A 103 -1.36 -1.24 -10.67
C ASN A 103 -2.69 -1.94 -10.33
N SER A 104 -2.63 -3.10 -9.67
CA SER A 104 -3.83 -3.91 -9.37
C SER A 104 -4.11 -4.10 -7.88
N GLY A 105 -3.27 -3.56 -6.99
CA GLY A 105 -3.40 -3.72 -5.56
C GLY A 105 -3.11 -5.13 -5.05
N LYS A 106 -2.40 -5.95 -5.85
CA LYS A 106 -2.15 -7.38 -5.60
C LYS A 106 -0.75 -7.65 -5.05
N HIS A 107 0.27 -7.65 -5.92
CA HIS A 107 1.63 -8.09 -5.61
C HIS A 107 2.38 -7.11 -4.70
N ARG A 108 2.76 -5.94 -5.23
CA ARG A 108 3.51 -4.90 -4.50
C ARG A 108 2.80 -4.44 -3.23
N SER A 109 1.51 -4.12 -3.35
CA SER A 109 0.67 -3.78 -2.20
C SER A 109 0.54 -4.93 -1.21
N GLY A 110 0.46 -6.17 -1.70
CA GLY A 110 0.41 -7.37 -0.86
C GLY A 110 1.69 -7.58 -0.07
N VAL A 111 2.86 -7.38 -0.68
CA VAL A 111 4.17 -7.45 -0.02
C VAL A 111 4.31 -6.40 1.07
N VAL A 112 3.94 -5.14 0.80
CA VAL A 112 4.02 -4.07 1.81
C VAL A 112 3.01 -4.30 2.94
N ILE A 113 1.75 -4.65 2.64
CA ILE A 113 0.76 -4.98 3.69
C ILE A 113 1.20 -6.21 4.49
N GLY A 114 1.67 -7.28 3.84
CA GLY A 114 2.11 -8.48 4.53
C GLY A 114 3.30 -8.22 5.47
N SER A 115 4.25 -7.39 5.02
CA SER A 115 5.36 -6.93 5.86
C SER A 115 4.87 -6.06 7.03
N MET A 116 3.86 -5.21 6.81
CA MET A 116 3.20 -4.45 7.88
C MET A 116 2.53 -5.38 8.90
N ARG A 117 1.81 -6.43 8.45
CA ARG A 117 1.20 -7.43 9.34
C ARG A 117 2.24 -8.18 10.17
N LYS A 118 3.41 -8.45 9.60
CA LYS A 118 4.54 -9.04 10.33
C LYS A 118 5.04 -8.11 11.44
N MET A 119 5.06 -6.79 11.21
CA MET A 119 5.33 -5.82 12.28
C MET A 119 4.25 -5.80 13.35
N GLN A 120 2.99 -6.07 12.98
CA GLN A 120 1.88 -6.27 13.92
C GLN A 120 1.87 -7.65 14.61
N GLN A 121 2.93 -8.46 14.43
CA GLN A 121 3.07 -9.80 15.02
C GLN A 121 1.94 -10.79 14.62
N TRP A 122 1.36 -10.63 13.43
CA TRP A 122 0.43 -11.63 12.89
C TRP A 122 1.17 -12.93 12.56
N SER A 123 0.46 -14.07 12.65
CA SER A 123 1.00 -15.35 12.20
C SER A 123 1.18 -15.36 10.67
N LEU A 124 2.22 -16.05 10.17
CA LEU A 124 2.45 -16.16 8.73
C LEU A 124 1.24 -16.76 7.99
N THR A 125 0.52 -17.68 8.63
CA THR A 125 -0.72 -18.26 8.08
C THR A 125 -1.77 -17.18 7.79
N SER A 126 -2.05 -16.29 8.76
CA SER A 126 -3.01 -15.20 8.59
C SER A 126 -2.53 -14.16 7.56
N ILE A 127 -1.22 -13.90 7.53
CA ILE A 127 -0.62 -12.97 6.56
C ILE A 127 -0.79 -13.50 5.13
N PHE A 128 -0.47 -14.78 4.91
CA PHE A 128 -0.58 -15.40 3.59
C PHE A 128 -2.02 -15.56 3.14
N ASP A 129 -2.95 -15.84 4.06
CA ASP A 129 -4.37 -15.86 3.74
C ASP A 129 -4.87 -14.49 3.25
N GLU A 130 -4.55 -13.40 3.96
CA GLU A 130 -4.88 -12.05 3.52
C GLU A 130 -4.26 -11.72 2.15
N TYR A 131 -2.98 -12.05 1.97
CA TYR A 131 -2.30 -11.84 0.68
C TYR A 131 -3.02 -12.57 -0.47
N ARG A 132 -3.33 -13.86 -0.29
CA ARG A 132 -3.99 -14.69 -1.31
C ARG A 132 -5.39 -14.16 -1.63
N ARG A 133 -6.13 -13.72 -0.62
CA ARG A 133 -7.46 -13.11 -0.80
C ARG A 133 -7.43 -11.91 -1.75
N PHE A 134 -6.43 -11.03 -1.62
CA PHE A 134 -6.29 -9.86 -2.50
C PHE A 134 -5.63 -10.18 -3.85
N ALA A 135 -4.72 -11.16 -3.91
CA ALA A 135 -4.09 -11.57 -5.16
C ALA A 135 -5.07 -12.33 -6.09
N GLY A 136 -6.03 -13.07 -5.52
CA GLY A 136 -6.99 -13.90 -6.26
C GLY A 136 -6.27 -14.96 -7.08
N SER A 137 -6.66 -15.17 -8.34
CA SER A 137 -6.00 -16.16 -9.23
C SER A 137 -4.55 -15.84 -9.62
N LYS A 138 -3.99 -14.71 -9.18
CA LYS A 138 -2.64 -14.25 -9.55
C LYS A 138 -1.65 -14.31 -8.38
N VAL A 139 -1.82 -15.22 -7.44
CA VAL A 139 -0.87 -15.46 -6.32
C VAL A 139 0.54 -15.68 -6.85
N ARG A 140 1.54 -15.09 -6.19
CA ARG A 140 2.96 -15.39 -6.41
C ARG A 140 3.56 -15.96 -5.14
N ILE A 141 4.32 -17.05 -5.28
CA ILE A 141 5.04 -17.64 -4.15
C ILE A 141 6.20 -16.73 -3.70
N LEU A 142 6.90 -16.09 -4.65
CA LEU A 142 7.99 -15.16 -4.34
C LEU A 142 7.56 -13.99 -3.44
N ASP A 143 6.32 -13.49 -3.58
CA ASP A 143 5.81 -12.43 -2.69
C ASP A 143 5.64 -12.95 -1.25
N GLN A 144 5.16 -14.19 -1.07
CA GLN A 144 5.02 -14.81 0.26
C GLN A 144 6.39 -15.10 0.87
N GLN A 145 7.32 -15.63 0.08
CA GLN A 145 8.70 -15.87 0.49
C GLN A 145 9.39 -14.56 0.91
N PHE A 146 9.18 -13.46 0.17
CA PHE A 146 9.70 -12.15 0.58
C PHE A 146 9.14 -11.76 1.96
N ILE A 147 7.82 -11.83 2.16
CA ILE A 147 7.20 -11.50 3.45
C ILE A 147 7.77 -12.36 4.59
N GLU A 148 7.97 -13.66 4.34
CA GLU A 148 8.55 -14.60 5.31
C GLU A 148 9.98 -14.23 5.71
N LEU A 149 10.81 -13.82 4.75
CA LEU A 149 12.22 -13.53 4.98
C LEU A 149 12.49 -12.07 5.39
N PHE A 150 11.56 -11.15 5.14
CA PHE A 150 11.73 -9.72 5.41
C PHE A 150 12.02 -9.44 6.89
N ARG A 151 13.13 -8.76 7.17
CA ARG A 151 13.61 -8.46 8.53
C ARG A 151 13.02 -7.16 9.06
N VAL A 152 11.95 -7.26 9.85
CA VAL A 152 11.19 -6.11 10.37
C VAL A 152 11.97 -5.19 11.33
N ASP A 153 13.01 -5.72 11.98
CA ASP A 153 13.92 -5.00 12.89
C ASP A 153 14.79 -3.94 12.18
N THR A 154 14.93 -4.08 10.85
CA THR A 154 15.63 -3.10 10.00
C THR A 154 14.80 -1.84 9.74
N VAL A 155 13.47 -1.90 9.93
CA VAL A 155 12.57 -0.77 9.69
C VAL A 155 12.69 0.23 10.83
N LYS A 156 13.38 1.35 10.58
CA LYS A 156 13.51 2.46 11.54
C LYS A 156 12.37 3.46 11.35
N TYR A 157 11.59 3.71 12.40
CA TYR A 157 10.47 4.65 12.43
C TYR A 157 10.36 5.37 13.78
N ASP A 158 9.71 6.56 13.81
CA ASP A 158 9.47 7.29 15.06
C ASP A 158 8.33 6.65 15.85
N LYS A 159 8.67 5.99 16.96
CA LYS A 159 7.72 5.32 17.87
C LYS A 159 6.66 6.27 18.45
N ARG A 160 6.94 7.58 18.55
CA ARG A 160 5.99 8.59 19.07
C ARG A 160 4.86 8.85 18.08
N CYS A 161 5.17 8.77 16.79
CA CYS A 161 4.23 8.95 15.69
C CYS A 161 3.60 7.62 15.22
N ALA A 162 4.08 6.48 15.72
CA ALA A 162 3.56 5.16 15.39
C ALA A 162 2.06 4.99 15.69
N PRO A 163 1.29 4.32 14.83
CA PRO A 163 -0.14 4.11 15.02
C PRO A 163 -0.44 3.19 16.21
N ARG A 164 -1.63 3.37 16.80
CA ARG A 164 -2.04 2.60 17.99
C ARG A 164 -2.19 1.11 17.73
N TRP A 165 -2.57 0.72 16.51
CA TRP A 165 -2.75 -0.67 16.11
C TRP A 165 -1.45 -1.45 15.89
N LEU A 166 -0.29 -0.80 16.04
CA LEU A 166 1.03 -1.44 15.96
C LEU A 166 1.49 -2.01 17.31
N LYS A 167 0.86 -1.60 18.41
CA LYS A 167 1.25 -1.99 19.77
C LYS A 167 0.60 -3.30 20.19
#